data_AF-A0A9P3B0H9-F1
#
_entry.id   AF-A0A9P3B0H9-F1
#
_cell.length_a   1.000
_cell.length_b   1.000
_cell.length_c   1.000
_cell.angle_alpha   90.00
_cell.angle_beta   90.00
_cell.angle_gamma   90.00
#
_symmetry.space_group_name_H-M   'P 1'
#
loop_
_entity.id
_entity.type
_entity.pdbx_description
1 polymer ?
#
loop_
_entity_poly.entity_id
_entity_poly.type
_entity_poly.pdbx_seq_one_letter_code
_entity_poly.pdbx_strand_id
1 'polypeptide(L)'
;MITFHRCFSVLSALLAAILATHSLFAIAEDDTNGIASVCPAGDCSISASGLKPYDAIVIGHPLKVLSQDEMRVLYRWAKQGAWKDFTDSETDYLERNRVVLLPTGAESKAVLVHMATPDYDDEAYVSGALIRYTPRAMPESYYPDGRPIHSVLAGCVGLVCSAGDNACFKEYPQGMFRFNDGIELDPITKKPFDGGHVIDPVSMREKVAANRQLRRTAHSQ
;
A
#
# COMPACT_ATOMS: atom_id res chain seq x y z
N MET A 1 -86.27 -28.15 -0.64
CA MET A 1 -85.65 -27.71 -1.90
C MET A 1 -84.14 -27.84 -1.74
N ILE A 2 -83.53 -28.56 -2.66
CA ILE A 2 -82.11 -28.98 -2.71
C ILE A 2 -81.19 -27.75 -2.80
N THR A 3 -80.09 -27.70 -2.03
CA THR A 3 -78.75 -27.45 -2.64
C THR A 3 -77.57 -27.72 -1.70
N PHE A 4 -76.66 -28.51 -2.27
CA PHE A 4 -75.29 -28.82 -1.87
C PHE A 4 -74.45 -27.56 -1.60
N HIS A 5 -73.52 -27.62 -0.63
CA HIS A 5 -72.14 -27.09 -0.74
C HIS A 5 -71.32 -27.50 0.50
N ARG A 6 -70.67 -28.66 0.44
CA ARG A 6 -69.46 -28.96 1.25
C ARG A 6 -68.53 -29.85 0.44
N CYS A 7 -67.72 -29.20 -0.39
CA CYS A 7 -66.56 -29.80 -1.03
C CYS A 7 -65.30 -29.18 -0.41
N PHE A 8 -64.39 -30.05 0.02
CA PHE A 8 -62.94 -29.83 0.14
C PHE A 8 -62.44 -28.73 1.08
N SER A 9 -61.94 -29.15 2.25
CA SER A 9 -60.75 -28.57 2.88
C SER A 9 -60.05 -29.63 3.73
N VAL A 10 -59.51 -30.65 3.06
CA VAL A 10 -58.46 -31.52 3.61
C VAL A 10 -57.25 -31.33 2.71
N LEU A 11 -56.48 -30.27 2.95
CA LEU A 11 -55.17 -30.06 2.33
C LEU A 11 -54.31 -29.18 3.25
N SER A 12 -54.05 -29.67 4.47
CA SER A 12 -53.23 -28.97 5.48
C SER A 12 -52.05 -29.79 5.99
N ALA A 13 -51.45 -30.66 5.16
CA ALA A 13 -50.35 -31.50 5.64
C ALA A 13 -49.27 -31.81 4.58
N LEU A 14 -49.03 -30.92 3.61
CA LEU A 14 -47.98 -31.13 2.59
C LEU A 14 -47.41 -29.80 2.09
N LEU A 15 -46.97 -28.92 3.01
CA LEU A 15 -46.26 -27.69 2.63
C LEU A 15 -45.29 -27.17 3.70
N ALA A 16 -44.71 -28.07 4.50
CA ALA A 16 -43.74 -27.73 5.55
C ALA A 16 -42.39 -28.48 5.43
N ALA A 17 -42.12 -29.15 4.30
CA ALA A 17 -40.91 -29.96 4.13
C ALA A 17 -40.10 -29.63 2.85
N ILE A 18 -40.29 -28.44 2.28
CA ILE A 18 -39.46 -27.94 1.15
C ILE A 18 -39.05 -26.50 1.44
N LEU A 19 -38.36 -26.27 2.54
CA LEU A 19 -37.70 -24.97 2.83
C LEU A 19 -36.39 -25.13 3.62
N ALA A 20 -35.85 -26.35 3.73
CA ALA A 20 -34.59 -26.63 4.42
C ALA A 20 -33.42 -27.00 3.48
N THR A 21 -33.51 -26.63 2.21
CA THR A 21 -32.41 -26.76 1.23
C THR A 21 -32.24 -25.48 0.42
N HIS A 22 -32.29 -24.33 1.08
CA HIS A 22 -31.70 -23.12 0.53
C HIS A 22 -30.28 -23.02 1.07
N SER A 23 -29.37 -23.59 0.30
CA SER A 23 -28.12 -22.93 0.00
C SER A 23 -27.23 -22.64 1.20
N LEU A 24 -26.61 -23.70 1.74
CA LEU A 24 -25.19 -23.64 2.09
C LEU A 24 -24.37 -23.43 0.80
N PHE A 25 -24.61 -22.32 0.10
CA PHE A 25 -23.58 -21.69 -0.68
C PHE A 25 -22.97 -20.68 0.29
N ALA A 26 -22.02 -21.17 1.09
CA ALA A 26 -20.88 -20.33 1.39
C ALA A 26 -20.33 -19.95 0.02
N ILE A 27 -20.72 -18.77 -0.46
CA ILE A 27 -19.98 -18.11 -1.50
C ILE A 27 -18.61 -17.98 -0.87
N ALA A 28 -17.67 -18.83 -1.30
CA ALA A 28 -16.28 -18.51 -1.20
C ALA A 28 -16.18 -17.16 -1.90
N GLU A 29 -16.17 -16.08 -1.11
CA GLU A 29 -15.79 -14.77 -1.61
C GLU A 29 -14.46 -14.99 -2.27
N ASP A 30 -14.48 -14.83 -3.59
CA ASP A 30 -13.33 -14.85 -4.45
C ASP A 30 -12.31 -13.87 -3.85
N ASP A 31 -11.25 -14.41 -3.24
CA ASP A 31 -10.20 -13.71 -2.49
C ASP A 31 -9.45 -12.67 -3.38
N THR A 32 -9.78 -12.61 -4.67
CA THR A 32 -9.34 -11.60 -5.64
C THR A 32 -10.10 -10.26 -5.54
N ASN A 33 -11.27 -10.20 -4.90
CA ASN A 33 -11.98 -8.92 -4.69
C ASN A 33 -11.32 -8.04 -3.60
N GLY A 34 -10.56 -8.64 -2.68
CA GLY A 34 -9.91 -7.92 -1.57
C GLY A 34 -8.79 -7.00 -2.04
N ILE A 35 -8.01 -7.38 -3.07
CA ILE A 35 -6.84 -6.60 -3.49
C ILE A 35 -7.23 -5.24 -4.09
N ALA A 36 -8.42 -5.10 -4.66
CA ALA A 36 -8.92 -3.83 -5.18
C ALA A 36 -9.07 -2.76 -4.08
N SER A 37 -9.29 -3.18 -2.82
CA SER A 37 -9.32 -2.28 -1.66
C SER A 37 -7.93 -1.76 -1.24
N VAL A 38 -6.88 -2.45 -1.69
CA VAL A 38 -5.47 -2.14 -1.42
C VAL A 38 -4.81 -1.45 -2.61
N CYS A 39 -5.12 -1.89 -3.83
CA CYS A 39 -4.57 -1.44 -5.09
C CYS A 39 -5.70 -1.08 -6.05
N PRO A 40 -6.00 0.22 -6.20
CA PRO A 40 -6.95 0.70 -7.20
C PRO A 40 -6.50 0.18 -8.58
N ALA A 41 -7.40 -0.48 -9.31
CA ALA A 41 -7.16 -1.25 -10.55
C ALA A 41 -6.68 -2.72 -10.40
N GLY A 42 -6.62 -3.26 -9.18
CA GLY A 42 -6.40 -4.69 -8.93
C GLY A 42 -4.98 -5.18 -9.21
N ASP A 43 -4.08 -4.27 -9.59
CA ASP A 43 -2.68 -4.58 -9.89
C ASP A 43 -1.74 -3.71 -9.05
N CYS A 44 -1.20 -4.31 -7.99
CA CYS A 44 -0.14 -3.72 -7.18
C CYS A 44 1.25 -3.83 -7.82
N SER A 45 1.37 -4.44 -9.01
CA SER A 45 2.65 -4.64 -9.70
C SER A 45 3.16 -3.35 -10.36
N ILE A 46 2.26 -2.39 -10.59
CA ILE A 46 2.62 -1.11 -11.20
C ILE A 46 3.29 -0.22 -10.15
N SER A 47 4.62 -0.29 -10.13
CA SER A 47 5.56 0.86 -10.20
C SER A 47 6.92 0.54 -9.61
N ALA A 48 7.07 -0.62 -8.99
CA ALA A 48 8.24 -1.01 -8.23
C ALA A 48 9.14 -2.06 -8.90
N SER A 49 8.58 -2.86 -9.82
CA SER A 49 9.37 -3.86 -10.53
C SER A 49 10.44 -3.13 -11.36
N GLY A 50 11.71 -3.46 -11.10
CA GLY A 50 12.85 -2.91 -11.83
C GLY A 50 13.48 -1.63 -11.28
N LEU A 51 12.96 -1.02 -10.20
CA LEU A 51 13.67 0.08 -9.53
C LEU A 51 14.82 -0.47 -8.69
N LYS A 52 16.06 -0.07 -9.01
CA LYS A 52 17.22 -0.44 -8.21
C LYS A 52 17.38 0.51 -7.02
N PRO A 53 18.09 0.09 -5.96
CA PRO A 53 18.46 0.97 -4.86
C PRO A 53 19.02 2.29 -5.39
N TYR A 54 18.45 3.40 -4.91
CA TYR A 54 18.88 4.76 -5.26
C TYR A 54 18.75 5.14 -6.74
N ASP A 55 17.87 4.50 -7.53
CA ASP A 55 17.56 4.96 -8.90
C ASP A 55 16.57 6.15 -8.89
N ALA A 56 15.61 6.13 -7.97
CA ALA A 56 14.52 7.10 -7.91
C ALA A 56 14.15 7.49 -6.47
N ILE A 57 13.46 8.62 -6.35
CA ILE A 57 12.83 9.14 -5.14
C ILE A 57 11.36 9.34 -5.46
N VAL A 58 10.46 8.84 -4.61
CA VAL A 58 9.03 9.13 -4.73
C VAL A 58 8.68 10.14 -3.66
N ILE A 59 8.08 11.27 -4.04
CA ILE A 59 7.65 12.33 -3.14
C ILE A 59 6.13 12.39 -3.19
N GLY A 60 5.49 12.41 -2.02
CA GLY A 60 4.04 12.47 -1.97
C GLY A 60 3.49 12.65 -0.57
N HIS A 61 2.24 13.09 -0.52
CA HIS A 61 1.42 12.96 0.67
C HIS A 61 0.96 11.51 0.80
N PRO A 62 1.19 10.82 1.93
CA PRO A 62 0.65 9.48 2.14
C PRO A 62 -0.86 9.47 1.92
N LEU A 63 -1.34 8.68 0.95
CA LEU A 63 -2.78 8.49 0.75
C LEU A 63 -3.36 7.64 1.87
N LYS A 64 -2.60 6.61 2.26
CA LYS A 64 -3.02 5.62 3.24
C LYS A 64 -1.81 4.86 3.77
N VAL A 65 -1.87 4.51 5.05
CA VAL A 65 -1.06 3.44 5.62
C VAL A 65 -1.96 2.22 5.71
N LEU A 66 -1.53 1.09 5.14
CA LEU A 66 -2.34 -0.12 5.14
C LEU A 66 -2.52 -0.63 6.57
N SER A 67 -3.73 -1.02 6.91
CA SER A 67 -4.05 -1.75 8.14
C SER A 67 -3.47 -3.18 8.09
N GLN A 68 -3.44 -3.86 9.24
CA GLN A 68 -3.00 -5.25 9.27
C GLN A 68 -3.86 -6.17 8.39
N ASP A 69 -5.17 -5.95 8.34
CA ASP A 69 -6.07 -6.76 7.50
C ASP A 69 -5.79 -6.57 6.01
N GLU A 70 -5.52 -5.33 5.59
CA GLU A 70 -5.12 -5.02 4.22
C GLU A 70 -3.75 -5.59 3.87
N MET A 71 -2.83 -5.56 4.83
CA MET A 71 -1.53 -6.23 4.69
C MET A 71 -1.68 -7.75 4.57
N ARG A 72 -2.62 -8.39 5.26
CA ARG A 72 -2.92 -9.84 5.09
C ARG A 72 -3.44 -10.14 3.69
N VAL A 73 -4.34 -9.31 3.18
CA VAL A 73 -4.85 -9.43 1.80
C VAL A 73 -3.69 -9.31 0.80
N LEU A 74 -2.82 -8.30 0.98
CA LEU A 74 -1.65 -8.10 0.14
C LEU A 74 -0.67 -9.29 0.21
N TYR A 75 -0.42 -9.84 1.41
CA TYR A 75 0.42 -11.02 1.61
C TYR A 75 -0.12 -12.24 0.84
N ARG A 76 -1.40 -12.56 0.98
CA ARG A 76 -2.02 -13.71 0.30
C ARG A 76 -1.98 -13.58 -1.21
N TRP A 77 -2.30 -12.39 -1.73
CA TRP A 77 -2.16 -12.08 -3.14
C TRP A 77 -0.70 -12.27 -3.62
N ALA A 78 0.28 -11.77 -2.85
CA ALA A 78 1.69 -11.95 -3.17
C ALA A 78 2.11 -13.43 -3.23
N LYS A 79 1.58 -14.27 -2.33
CA LYS A 79 1.82 -15.73 -2.29
C LYS A 79 1.28 -16.49 -3.50
N GLN A 80 0.34 -15.94 -4.25
CA GLN A 80 -0.18 -16.56 -5.48
C GLN A 80 0.80 -16.45 -6.67
N GLY A 81 2.06 -16.05 -6.42
CA GLY A 81 3.13 -16.00 -7.41
C GLY A 81 3.42 -14.61 -7.96
N ALA A 82 2.77 -13.57 -7.44
CA ALA A 82 3.06 -12.20 -7.84
C ALA A 82 4.50 -11.80 -7.43
N TRP A 83 4.99 -12.29 -6.28
CA TRP A 83 6.30 -11.96 -5.72
C TRP A 83 7.20 -13.20 -5.64
N LYS A 84 8.32 -13.18 -6.37
CA LYS A 84 9.32 -14.26 -6.33
C LYS A 84 10.12 -14.22 -5.03
N ASP A 85 10.49 -15.40 -4.54
CA ASP A 85 11.37 -15.59 -3.38
C ASP A 85 10.90 -14.92 -2.07
N PHE A 86 9.60 -14.69 -1.95
CA PHE A 86 8.97 -14.05 -0.79
C PHE A 86 8.86 -14.98 0.42
N THR A 87 8.92 -14.42 1.63
CA THR A 87 8.78 -15.15 2.89
C THR A 87 7.54 -16.08 2.91
N ASP A 88 7.66 -17.22 3.59
CA ASP A 88 6.53 -18.13 3.85
C ASP A 88 5.81 -17.80 5.17
N SER A 89 6.37 -16.86 5.97
CA SER A 89 5.84 -16.45 7.26
C SER A 89 5.00 -15.17 7.12
N GLU A 90 3.67 -15.32 7.17
CA GLU A 90 2.73 -14.18 7.25
C GLU A 90 3.00 -13.33 8.49
N THR A 91 3.36 -13.99 9.60
CA THR A 91 3.68 -13.32 10.86
C THR A 91 4.88 -12.39 10.72
N ASP A 92 6.00 -12.88 10.17
CA ASP A 92 7.18 -12.04 9.95
C ASP A 92 6.88 -10.89 8.98
N TYR A 93 6.05 -11.13 7.96
CA TYR A 93 5.61 -10.07 7.08
C TYR A 93 4.85 -8.97 7.81
N LEU A 94 3.84 -9.31 8.62
CA LEU A 94 3.03 -8.32 9.33
C LEU A 94 3.79 -7.60 10.45
N GLU A 95 4.71 -8.28 11.13
CA GLU A 95 5.46 -7.70 12.24
C GLU A 95 6.57 -6.76 11.78
N ARG A 96 7.27 -7.10 10.70
CA ARG A 96 8.49 -6.41 10.28
C ARG A 96 8.27 -5.40 9.17
N ASN A 97 7.11 -5.43 8.52
CA ASN A 97 6.78 -4.56 7.41
C ASN A 97 5.62 -3.62 7.74
N ARG A 98 5.65 -2.45 7.12
CA ARG A 98 4.56 -1.49 6.99
C ARG A 98 4.46 -1.11 5.53
N VAL A 99 3.24 -0.88 5.06
CA VAL A 99 3.01 -0.51 3.66
C VAL A 99 2.29 0.82 3.60
N VAL A 100 2.86 1.74 2.83
CA VAL A 100 2.31 3.08 2.62
C VAL A 100 1.96 3.23 1.14
N LEU A 101 0.77 3.77 0.87
CA LEU A 101 0.33 4.10 -0.47
C LEU A 101 0.74 5.55 -0.78
N LEU A 102 1.65 5.73 -1.74
CA LEU A 102 2.13 7.05 -2.17
C LEU A 102 1.65 7.40 -3.58
N PRO A 103 1.22 8.64 -3.84
CA PRO A 103 0.88 9.07 -5.18
C PRO A 103 2.13 9.20 -6.05
N THR A 104 2.01 8.96 -7.36
CA THR A 104 3.13 9.14 -8.31
C THR A 104 3.00 10.37 -9.21
N GLY A 105 2.13 11.32 -8.86
CA GLY A 105 1.90 12.54 -9.66
C GLY A 105 0.99 12.33 -10.88
N ALA A 106 0.98 11.14 -11.50
CA ALA A 106 -0.02 10.79 -12.51
C ALA A 106 -1.41 10.62 -11.88
N GLU A 107 -2.41 11.37 -12.37
CA GLU A 107 -3.80 11.33 -11.87
C GLU A 107 -4.29 9.88 -11.78
N SER A 108 -4.58 9.41 -10.56
CA SER A 108 -5.06 8.06 -10.21
C SER A 108 -4.03 6.95 -10.07
N LYS A 109 -2.71 7.23 -10.09
CA LYS A 109 -1.70 6.20 -9.82
C LYS A 109 -1.01 6.41 -8.49
N ALA A 110 -0.91 5.31 -7.74
CA ALA A 110 -0.22 5.24 -6.48
C ALA A 110 0.62 3.97 -6.39
N VAL A 111 1.58 3.98 -5.47
CA VAL A 111 2.59 2.93 -5.33
C VAL A 111 2.61 2.41 -3.92
N LEU A 112 2.71 1.09 -3.80
CA LEU A 112 3.00 0.46 -2.54
C LEU A 112 4.47 0.66 -2.22
N VAL A 113 4.71 1.30 -1.09
CA VAL A 113 6.03 1.47 -0.50
C VAL A 113 6.13 0.58 0.72
N HIS A 114 7.11 -0.32 0.69
CA HIS A 114 7.44 -1.19 1.80
C HIS A 114 8.43 -0.50 2.74
N MET A 115 8.15 -0.61 4.02
CA MET A 115 8.90 0.00 5.09
C MET A 115 9.16 -1.02 6.18
N ALA A 116 10.36 -0.96 6.74
CA ALA A 116 10.63 -1.54 8.03
C ALA A 116 9.69 -0.96 9.11
N THR A 117 9.11 -1.81 9.95
CA THR A 117 8.31 -1.36 11.11
C THR A 117 9.06 -0.36 11.99
N PRO A 118 10.33 -0.59 12.38
CA PRO A 118 11.09 0.41 13.15
C PRO A 118 11.25 1.75 12.42
N ASP A 119 11.50 1.74 11.11
CA ASP A 119 11.63 2.97 10.32
C ASP A 119 10.29 3.72 10.21
N TYR A 120 9.17 3.00 10.22
CA TYR A 120 7.84 3.60 10.24
C TYR A 120 7.55 4.24 11.61
N ASP A 121 7.83 3.51 12.69
CA ASP A 121 7.57 3.96 14.06
C ASP A 121 8.42 5.19 14.42
N ASP A 122 9.67 5.25 13.95
CA ASP A 122 10.58 6.39 14.13
C ASP A 122 10.13 7.67 13.43
N GLU A 123 9.41 7.55 12.31
CA GLU A 123 9.05 8.69 11.45
C GLU A 123 7.64 9.22 11.69
N ALA A 124 6.81 8.53 12.50
CA ALA A 124 5.46 8.91 12.93
C ALA A 124 4.74 9.85 11.93
N TYR A 125 4.24 9.27 10.84
CA TYR A 125 3.68 10.04 9.73
C TYR A 125 2.43 10.81 10.15
N VAL A 126 2.55 12.13 10.19
CA VAL A 126 1.42 13.02 10.45
C VAL A 126 0.62 13.21 9.17
N SER A 127 -0.71 13.10 9.25
CA SER A 127 -1.59 13.41 8.12
C SER A 127 -1.30 14.81 7.57
N GLY A 128 -1.23 14.94 6.25
CA GLY A 128 -0.90 16.21 5.57
C GLY A 128 0.60 16.53 5.47
N ALA A 129 1.49 15.71 6.03
CA ALA A 129 2.92 15.82 5.78
C ALA A 129 3.29 15.42 4.33
N LEU A 130 4.41 15.94 3.84
CA LEU A 130 5.03 15.49 2.59
C LEU A 130 6.22 14.59 2.93
N ILE A 131 6.22 13.37 2.41
CA ILE A 131 7.31 12.42 2.63
C ILE A 131 8.04 12.13 1.33
N ARG A 132 9.31 11.78 1.47
CA ARG A 132 10.06 11.11 0.41
C ARG A 132 10.19 9.64 0.74
N TYR A 133 10.20 8.84 -0.29
CA TYR A 133 10.59 7.45 -0.26
C TYR A 133 11.78 7.24 -1.18
N THR A 134 12.79 6.52 -0.70
CA THR A 134 13.98 6.19 -1.48
C THR A 134 14.27 4.69 -1.35
N PRO A 135 14.20 3.92 -2.45
CA PRO A 135 14.53 2.51 -2.44
C PRO A 135 15.97 2.29 -1.99
N ARG A 136 16.21 1.32 -1.12
CA ARG A 136 17.55 0.95 -0.65
C ARG A 136 17.67 -0.56 -0.54
N ALA A 137 18.90 -1.06 -0.54
CA ALA A 137 19.15 -2.43 -0.12
C ALA A 137 18.79 -2.58 1.37
N MET A 138 17.94 -3.55 1.68
CA MET A 138 17.60 -3.87 3.07
C MET A 138 18.71 -4.71 3.69
N PRO A 139 18.99 -4.55 5.00
CA PRO A 139 19.96 -5.40 5.68
C PRO A 139 19.44 -6.84 5.78
N GLU A 140 20.36 -7.81 5.98
CA GLU A 140 20.07 -9.25 6.04
C GLU A 140 18.99 -9.61 7.09
N SER A 141 18.85 -8.81 8.14
CA SER A 141 17.79 -8.95 9.16
C SER A 141 16.36 -8.84 8.63
N TYR A 142 16.17 -8.39 7.37
CA TYR A 142 14.89 -8.34 6.65
C TYR A 142 14.64 -9.56 5.77
N TYR A 143 15.47 -10.59 5.91
CA TYR A 143 15.39 -11.84 5.18
C TYR A 143 15.17 -13.00 6.16
N PRO A 144 14.00 -13.06 6.85
CA PRO A 144 13.65 -14.22 7.68
C PRO A 144 13.72 -15.46 6.80
N ASP A 145 14.37 -16.50 7.31
CA ASP A 145 14.60 -17.76 6.59
C ASP A 145 15.34 -17.60 5.26
N GLY A 146 16.16 -16.54 5.12
CA GLY A 146 16.92 -16.22 3.92
C GLY A 146 16.08 -15.69 2.76
N ARG A 147 14.82 -15.30 3.00
CA ARG A 147 13.88 -14.82 1.98
C ARG A 147 13.41 -13.40 2.25
N PRO A 148 13.36 -12.50 1.24
CA PRO A 148 12.87 -11.15 1.44
C PRO A 148 11.40 -11.09 1.92
N ILE A 149 11.13 -10.11 2.79
CA ILE A 149 9.78 -9.76 3.26
C ILE A 149 9.00 -8.93 2.20
N HIS A 150 9.59 -8.60 1.05
CA HIS A 150 8.92 -7.87 -0.03
C HIS A 150 9.70 -8.03 -1.34
N SER A 151 9.03 -8.12 -2.49
CA SER A 151 9.70 -8.19 -3.80
C SER A 151 9.87 -6.83 -4.49
N VAL A 152 9.25 -5.79 -3.92
CA VAL A 152 9.02 -4.52 -4.57
C VAL A 152 9.24 -3.39 -3.58
N LEU A 153 10.04 -2.40 -3.99
CA LEU A 153 10.31 -1.14 -3.30
C LEU A 153 10.28 -1.22 -1.77
N ALA A 154 11.36 -1.70 -1.17
CA ALA A 154 11.69 -1.34 0.20
C ALA A 154 12.80 -0.30 0.26
N GLY A 155 12.67 0.58 1.23
CA GLY A 155 13.40 1.83 1.22
C GLY A 155 13.27 2.62 2.51
N CYS A 156 14.04 3.69 2.58
CA CYS A 156 13.84 4.69 3.62
C CYS A 156 12.72 5.61 3.22
N VAL A 157 11.79 5.84 4.13
CA VAL A 157 10.93 7.01 4.08
C VAL A 157 11.50 8.08 5.01
N GLY A 158 11.33 9.34 4.65
CA GLY A 158 11.66 10.46 5.52
C GLY A 158 10.75 11.66 5.28
N LEU A 159 10.45 12.39 6.34
CA LEU A 159 9.69 13.63 6.27
C LEU A 159 10.46 14.72 5.54
N VAL A 160 9.89 15.23 4.45
CA VAL A 160 10.41 16.38 3.72
C VAL A 160 9.82 17.65 4.30
N CYS A 161 8.49 17.73 4.34
CA CYS A 161 7.75 18.90 4.80
C CYS A 161 6.73 18.53 5.85
N SER A 162 6.68 19.30 6.94
CA SER A 162 5.65 19.18 7.98
C SER A 162 4.26 19.50 7.42
N ALA A 163 3.22 18.99 8.09
CA ALA A 163 1.84 19.31 7.72
C ALA A 163 1.62 20.84 7.73
N GLY A 164 1.09 21.38 6.63
CA GLY A 164 0.82 22.81 6.47
C GLY A 164 2.01 23.69 6.06
N ASP A 165 3.20 23.13 5.84
CA ASP A 165 4.37 23.87 5.34
C ASP A 165 4.26 24.16 3.83
N ASN A 166 3.40 25.12 3.50
CA ASN A 166 3.10 25.50 2.11
C ASN A 166 4.32 26.05 1.35
N ALA A 167 5.32 26.58 2.05
CA ALA A 167 6.55 27.02 1.41
C ALA A 167 7.38 25.81 0.96
N CYS A 168 7.54 24.83 1.83
CA CYS A 168 8.22 23.57 1.51
C CYS A 168 7.47 22.76 0.44
N PHE A 169 6.13 22.72 0.48
CA PHE A 169 5.34 22.02 -0.56
C PHE A 169 5.52 22.60 -1.96
N LYS A 170 5.79 23.91 -2.08
CA LYS A 170 6.10 24.55 -3.37
C LYS A 170 7.50 24.20 -3.88
N GLU A 171 8.43 23.96 -2.96
CA GLU A 171 9.80 23.56 -3.28
C GLU A 171 9.87 22.10 -3.74
N TYR A 172 9.06 21.23 -3.14
CA TYR A 172 9.05 19.79 -3.43
C TYR A 172 7.67 19.34 -3.93
N PRO A 173 7.44 19.35 -5.26
CA PRO A 173 6.22 18.80 -5.83
C PRO A 173 6.14 17.27 -5.64
N GLN A 174 4.92 16.75 -5.63
CA GLN A 174 4.68 15.31 -5.61
C GLN A 174 5.04 14.69 -6.96
N GLY A 175 5.66 13.51 -6.97
CA GLY A 175 6.10 12.86 -8.19
C GLY A 175 7.16 11.79 -7.95
N MET A 176 7.68 11.24 -9.05
CA MET A 176 8.85 10.36 -9.05
C MET A 176 10.03 11.12 -9.65
N PHE A 177 11.16 11.17 -8.95
CA PHE A 177 12.33 11.94 -9.35
C PHE A 177 13.56 11.05 -9.41
N ARG A 178 14.47 11.29 -10.35
CA ARG A 178 15.75 10.58 -10.40
C ARG A 178 16.60 10.98 -9.20
N PHE A 179 17.17 9.98 -8.53
CA PHE A 179 17.84 10.20 -7.24
C PHE A 179 19.05 11.14 -7.32
N ASN A 180 19.79 11.10 -8.42
CA ASN A 180 21.06 11.81 -8.55
C ASN A 180 20.90 13.30 -8.86
N ASP A 181 19.91 13.67 -9.67
CA ASP A 181 19.77 15.03 -10.21
C ASP A 181 18.35 15.60 -10.10
N GLY A 182 17.42 14.87 -9.51
CA GLY A 182 16.09 15.37 -9.18
C GLY A 182 15.19 15.64 -10.38
N ILE A 183 15.53 15.13 -11.57
CA ILE A 183 14.66 15.24 -12.75
C ILE A 183 13.43 14.35 -12.55
N GLU A 184 12.24 14.91 -12.77
CA GLU A 184 11.00 14.14 -12.74
C GLU A 184 10.97 13.04 -13.80
N LEU A 185 10.49 11.87 -13.40
CA LEU A 185 10.40 10.66 -14.19
C LEU A 185 8.93 10.29 -14.39
N ASP A 186 8.60 9.86 -15.59
CA ASP A 186 7.34 9.16 -15.84
C ASP A 186 7.30 7.88 -14.98
N PRO A 187 6.28 7.68 -14.13
CA PRO A 187 6.25 6.56 -13.19
C PRO A 187 6.05 5.20 -13.86
N ILE A 188 5.67 5.15 -15.13
CA ILE A 188 5.50 3.93 -15.92
C ILE A 188 6.79 3.62 -16.69
N THR A 189 7.27 4.59 -17.48
CA THR A 189 8.40 4.37 -18.39
C THR A 189 9.75 4.57 -17.72
N LYS A 190 9.78 5.22 -16.55
CA LYS A 190 10.98 5.63 -15.79
C LYS A 190 11.92 6.55 -16.56
N LYS A 191 11.45 7.12 -17.67
CA LYS A 191 12.18 8.12 -18.46
C LYS A 191 11.90 9.52 -17.91
N PRO A 192 12.80 10.48 -18.15
CA PRO A 192 12.52 11.89 -17.87
C PRO A 192 11.16 12.30 -18.43
N PHE A 193 10.36 12.97 -17.61
CA PHE A 193 9.08 13.50 -18.02
C PHE A 193 9.29 14.83 -18.74
N ASP A 194 8.79 14.94 -19.98
CA ASP A 194 8.96 16.15 -20.79
C ASP A 194 8.21 17.32 -20.15
N GLY A 195 8.93 18.40 -19.84
CA GLY A 195 8.38 19.55 -19.12
C GLY A 195 8.12 19.28 -17.63
N GLY A 196 8.64 18.17 -17.09
CA GLY A 196 8.54 17.83 -15.68
C GLY A 196 9.31 18.77 -14.76
N HIS A 197 9.03 18.61 -13.47
CA HIS A 197 9.68 19.36 -12.41
C HIS A 197 11.14 18.90 -12.21
N VAL A 198 11.95 19.79 -11.66
CA VAL A 198 13.29 19.47 -11.17
C VAL A 198 13.35 19.89 -9.70
N ILE A 199 13.74 18.95 -8.84
CA ILE A 199 14.01 19.22 -7.43
C ILE A 199 15.51 19.22 -7.19
N ASP A 200 15.98 19.85 -6.10
CA ASP A 200 17.33 19.63 -5.60
C ASP A 200 17.32 18.41 -4.65
N PRO A 201 17.87 17.25 -5.07
CA PRO A 201 17.88 16.06 -4.23
C PRO A 201 18.87 16.17 -3.05
N VAL A 202 19.85 17.09 -3.09
CA VAL A 202 20.81 17.29 -2.00
C VAL A 202 20.14 18.03 -0.86
N SER A 203 19.56 19.21 -1.14
CA SER A 203 18.87 20.02 -0.12
C SER A 203 17.71 19.25 0.54
N MET A 204 16.97 18.45 -0.24
CA MET A 204 15.93 17.59 0.30
C MET A 204 16.48 16.58 1.32
N ARG A 205 17.62 15.94 1.04
CA ARG A 205 18.25 14.97 1.95
C ARG A 205 18.68 15.64 3.25
N GLU A 206 19.26 16.84 3.16
CA GLU A 206 19.64 17.64 4.33
C GLU A 206 18.42 18.00 5.18
N LYS A 207 17.33 18.43 4.54
CA LYS A 207 16.06 18.73 5.23
C LYS A 207 15.49 17.51 5.94
N VAL A 208 15.49 16.34 5.29
CA VAL A 208 15.06 15.08 5.92
C VAL A 208 15.94 14.72 7.12
N ALA A 209 17.26 14.90 7.02
CA ALA A 209 18.17 14.66 8.13
C ALA A 209 17.90 15.61 9.31
N ALA A 210 17.67 16.89 9.04
CA ALA A 210 17.33 17.89 10.05
C ALA A 210 16.00 17.55 10.74
N ASN A 211 14.96 17.21 9.99
CA ASN A 211 13.66 16.80 10.51
C ASN A 211 13.77 15.58 11.42
N ARG A 212 14.55 14.56 11.02
CA ARG A 212 14.80 13.37 11.83
C ARG A 212 15.50 13.72 13.14
N GLN A 213 16.50 14.59 13.11
CA GLN A 213 17.23 15.02 14.31
C GLN A 213 16.31 15.73 15.31
N LEU A 214 15.48 16.67 14.83
CA LEU A 214 14.53 17.41 15.66
C LEU A 214 13.55 16.49 16.41
N ARG A 215 13.07 15.43 15.75
CA ARG A 215 12.14 14.48 16.37
C ARG A 215 12.80 13.60 17.42
N ARG A 216 14.02 13.13 17.16
CA ARG A 216 14.79 12.34 18.13
C ARG A 216 15.03 13.14 19.41
N THR A 217 15.34 14.43 19.28
CA THR A 217 15.47 15.31 20.45
C THR A 217 14.15 15.52 21.19
N ALA A 218 13.02 15.57 20.48
CA ALA A 218 11.69 15.74 21.09
C ALA A 218 11.22 14.51 21.88
N HIS A 219 11.58 13.29 21.45
CA HIS A 219 11.22 12.04 22.14
C HIS A 219 12.13 11.71 23.33
N SER A 220 13.23 12.44 23.49
CA SER A 220 14.17 12.26 24.60
C SER A 220 13.85 13.15 25.82
N GLN A 221 12.75 13.90 25.76
CA GLN A 221 12.22 14.78 26.81
C GLN A 221 10.95 14.17 27.41
#